data_AF-A0A443Q2F5-F1
#
_entry.id   AF-A0A443Q2F5-F1
#
_cell.length_a   1.000
_cell.length_b   1.000
_cell.length_c   1.000
_cell.angle_alpha   90.00
_cell.angle_beta   90.00
_cell.angle_gamma   90.00
#
_symmetry.space_group_name_H-M   'P 1'
#
loop_
_entity.id
_entity.type
_entity.pdbx_description
1 polymer ?
#
loop_
_entity_poly.entity_id
_entity_poly.type
_entity_poly.pdbx_seq_one_letter_code
_entity_poly.pdbx_strand_id
1 'polypeptide(L)'
;MPYNIWCGGCNSMIAKGVRFNAEKKQVGNYYSTKIWSFTMKSACCKHEIIIQTDPKNCEYVIVSGAQRKTEEFDIEDAETFALPADEERGKLADPFYRLEHQEEDLQKKKEAEPLLVRLQRVSDSRHADDYTLNKALRARLRNQNKRVAEEEVASKRLGLGIRLLPASSEDSASASKVKFSSKFERNRKDKRAAINAASIFPESSLGSAKKRLELESKRRKIEATAASTLLTGKFKPSSFSSSSVSANGLKGVGVVSRRR
;
A
#
# COMPACT_ATOMS: atom_id res chain seq x y z
N MET A 1 24.50 5.07 33.67
CA MET A 1 25.36 6.06 32.99
C MET A 1 24.58 7.34 32.71
N PRO A 2 25.11 8.52 33.09
CA PRO A 2 24.39 9.80 32.95
C PRO A 2 24.30 10.32 31.51
N TYR A 3 25.28 10.00 30.65
CA TYR A 3 25.33 10.38 29.24
C TYR A 3 26.07 9.31 28.43
N ASN A 4 26.09 9.48 27.11
CA ASN A 4 26.76 8.57 26.17
C ASN A 4 28.29 8.68 26.33
N ILE A 5 28.97 7.54 26.45
CA ILE A 5 30.43 7.49 26.61
C ILE A 5 31.07 6.41 25.72
N TRP A 6 32.32 6.62 25.35
CA TRP A 6 33.19 5.63 24.70
C TRP A 6 34.10 5.00 25.74
N CYS A 7 34.12 3.66 25.81
CA CYS A 7 35.04 2.96 26.70
C CYS A 7 36.48 3.01 26.15
N GLY A 8 37.45 3.43 26.97
CA GLY A 8 38.84 3.57 26.53
C GLY A 8 39.57 2.26 26.23
N GLY A 9 39.03 1.11 26.65
CA GLY A 9 39.65 -0.20 26.41
C GLY A 9 39.21 -0.89 25.11
N CYS A 10 37.91 -0.83 24.78
CA CYS A 10 37.34 -1.57 23.64
C CYS A 10 36.62 -0.66 22.62
N ASN A 11 36.70 0.66 22.79
CA ASN A 11 36.02 1.67 21.97
C ASN A 11 34.53 1.38 21.70
N SER A 12 33.89 0.60 22.57
CA SER A 12 32.46 0.33 22.47
C SER A 12 31.69 1.48 23.11
N MET A 13 30.60 1.89 22.45
CA MET A 13 29.71 2.95 22.96
C MET A 13 28.85 2.40 24.10
N ILE A 14 28.82 3.11 25.22
CA ILE A 14 27.91 2.87 26.34
C ILE A 14 26.85 3.98 26.31
N ALA A 15 25.61 3.58 26.07
CA ALA A 15 24.49 4.52 25.99
C ALA A 15 24.12 5.12 27.35
N LYS A 16 23.50 6.30 27.31
CA LYS A 16 22.84 6.93 28.45
C LYS A 16 21.80 5.97 29.03
N GLY A 17 21.73 5.90 30.36
CA GLY A 17 20.77 5.06 31.08
C GLY A 17 21.20 3.61 31.32
N VAL A 18 22.32 3.14 30.74
CA VAL A 18 22.83 1.78 31.02
C VAL A 18 23.15 1.64 32.51
N ARG A 19 22.66 0.56 33.12
CA ARG A 19 22.79 0.26 34.55
C ARG A 19 24.09 -0.50 34.82
N PHE A 20 24.80 -0.11 35.87
CA PHE A 20 26.03 -0.77 36.32
C PHE A 20 25.96 -0.99 37.83
N ASN A 21 26.58 -2.08 38.26
CA ASN A 21 26.99 -2.23 39.66
C ASN A 21 28.29 -1.43 39.83
N ALA A 22 28.24 -0.39 40.66
CA ALA A 22 29.36 0.52 40.87
C ALA A 22 29.72 0.60 42.36
N GLU A 23 31.01 0.69 42.66
CA GLU A 23 31.46 1.01 44.01
C GLU A 23 31.42 2.53 44.19
N LYS A 24 30.77 2.97 45.28
CA LYS A 24 30.65 4.38 45.64
C LYS A 24 31.70 4.72 46.69
N LYS A 25 32.59 5.67 46.39
CA LYS A 25 33.63 6.18 47.30
C LYS A 25 33.48 7.69 47.46
N GLN A 26 33.67 8.20 48.68
CA GLN A 26 33.76 9.65 48.93
C GLN A 26 35.21 10.06 48.70
N VAL A 27 35.46 10.98 47.76
CA VAL A 27 36.84 11.39 47.39
C VAL A 27 37.16 12.80 47.89
N GLY A 28 36.15 13.66 48.06
CA GLY A 28 36.33 15.01 48.56
C GLY A 28 35.01 15.70 48.87
N ASN A 29 35.08 16.99 49.19
CA ASN A 29 33.91 17.85 49.40
C ASN A 29 34.08 19.15 48.58
N TYR A 30 33.01 19.60 47.93
CA TYR A 30 32.88 20.93 47.35
C TYR A 30 32.05 21.80 48.30
N TYR A 31 32.71 22.66 49.06
CA TYR A 31 32.14 23.34 50.23
C TYR A 31 31.47 22.34 51.20
N SER A 32 30.15 22.38 51.35
CA SER A 32 29.37 21.45 52.18
C SER A 32 28.93 20.18 51.45
N THR A 33 29.05 20.12 50.12
CA THR A 33 28.53 19.01 49.30
C THR A 33 29.60 17.97 49.06
N LYS A 34 29.31 16.69 49.36
CA LYS A 34 30.26 15.59 49.16
C LYS A 34 30.43 15.26 47.67
N ILE A 35 31.66 15.11 47.23
CA ILE A 35 32.02 14.60 45.90
C ILE A 35 32.11 13.08 45.97
N TRP A 36 31.27 12.42 45.17
CA TRP A 36 31.24 10.97 45.05
C TRP A 36 31.99 10.53 43.80
N SER A 37 32.81 9.50 43.96
CA SER A 37 33.45 8.76 42.88
C SER A 37 32.78 7.40 42.73
N PHE A 38 32.38 7.07 41.52
CA PHE A 38 31.78 5.80 41.15
C PHE A 38 32.76 5.04 40.25
N THR A 39 33.23 3.91 40.74
CA THR A 39 34.07 2.99 39.94
C THR A 39 33.20 1.85 39.44
N MET A 40 33.24 1.59 38.13
CA MET A 40 32.44 0.53 37.51
C MET A 40 33.20 -0.14 36.37
N LYS A 41 32.81 -1.36 36.02
CA LYS A 41 33.48 -2.14 34.99
C LYS A 41 32.65 -2.16 33.70
N SER A 42 33.31 -1.96 32.57
CA SER A 42 32.70 -2.11 31.24
C SER A 42 32.24 -3.55 31.01
N ALA A 43 31.07 -3.72 30.40
CA ALA A 43 30.49 -5.05 30.14
C ALA A 43 31.34 -5.88 29.15
N CYS A 44 31.99 -5.23 28.17
CA CYS A 44 32.72 -5.92 27.11
C CYS A 44 34.13 -6.34 27.53
N CYS A 45 34.92 -5.41 28.09
CA CYS A 45 36.35 -5.60 28.36
C CYS A 45 36.72 -5.63 29.84
N LYS A 46 35.73 -5.50 30.74
CA LYS A 46 35.94 -5.38 32.20
C LYS A 46 36.87 -4.22 32.62
N HIS A 47 37.13 -3.29 31.71
CA HIS A 47 37.93 -2.10 31.97
C HIS A 47 37.24 -1.20 33.01
N GLU A 48 38.00 -0.65 33.94
CA GLU A 48 37.49 0.18 35.02
C GLU A 48 37.28 1.62 34.54
N ILE A 49 36.07 2.12 34.72
CA ILE A 49 35.65 3.48 34.40
C ILE A 49 35.35 4.19 35.71
N ILE A 50 35.97 5.36 35.90
CA ILE A 50 35.82 6.17 37.11
C ILE A 50 35.13 7.47 36.74
N ILE A 51 33.97 7.71 37.36
CA ILE A 51 33.16 8.92 37.17
C ILE A 51 33.00 9.64 38.52
N GLN A 52 33.20 10.95 38.54
CA GLN A 52 33.00 11.80 39.70
C GLN A 52 31.82 12.75 39.50
N THR A 53 31.19 13.14 40.60
CA THR A 53 30.17 14.20 40.63
C THR A 53 30.82 15.57 40.79
N ASP A 54 30.43 16.53 39.96
CA ASP A 54 30.91 17.92 40.04
C ASP A 54 29.75 18.86 40.44
N PRO A 55 29.65 19.25 41.73
CA PRO A 55 28.54 20.06 42.22
C PRO A 55 28.51 21.49 41.65
N LYS A 56 29.64 22.02 41.17
CA LYS A 56 29.73 23.37 40.60
C LYS A 56 28.93 23.52 39.30
N ASN A 57 29.04 22.54 38.41
CA ASN A 57 28.42 22.57 37.08
C ASN A 57 27.17 21.68 37.02
N CYS A 58 26.80 21.02 38.12
CA CYS A 58 25.73 20.01 38.16
C CYS A 58 25.94 18.85 37.16
N GLU A 59 27.20 18.49 36.91
CA GLU A 59 27.58 17.49 35.91
C GLU A 59 28.35 16.32 36.54
N TYR A 60 28.48 15.24 35.77
CA TYR A 60 29.38 14.13 36.09
C TYR A 60 30.61 14.22 35.19
N VAL A 61 31.80 14.11 35.75
CA VAL A 61 33.07 14.15 35.00
C VAL A 61 33.74 12.80 35.02
N ILE A 62 34.25 12.38 33.85
CA ILE A 62 35.02 11.14 33.73
C ILE A 62 36.46 11.44 34.14
N VAL A 63 36.95 10.72 35.13
CA VAL A 63 38.34 10.83 35.59
C VAL A 63 39.23 9.88 34.81
N SER A 64 38.77 8.65 34.57
CA SER A 64 39.55 7.64 33.84
C SER A 64 38.67 6.58 33.17
N GLY A 65 39.23 5.95 32.15
CA GLY A 65 38.70 4.74 31.51
C GLY A 65 37.59 4.95 30.47
N ALA A 66 37.16 6.19 30.25
CA ALA A 66 36.19 6.51 29.20
C ALA A 66 36.36 7.94 28.67
N GLN A 67 35.76 8.21 27.52
CA GLN A 67 35.62 9.54 26.95
C GLN A 67 34.14 9.86 26.77
N ARG A 68 33.75 11.11 27.05
CA ARG A 68 32.38 11.57 26.82
C ARG A 68 32.14 11.61 25.31
N LYS A 69 31.03 11.04 24.86
CA LYS A 69 30.59 11.27 23.48
C LYS A 69 29.98 12.67 23.44
N THR A 70 30.67 13.59 22.77
CA THR A 70 30.09 14.89 22.40
C THR A 70 29.23 14.64 21.16
N GLU A 71 27.93 14.84 21.29
CA GLU A 71 27.03 14.91 20.15
C GLU A 71 26.96 16.39 19.79
N GLU A 72 27.73 16.78 18.77
CA GLU A 72 27.54 18.08 18.13
C GLU A 72 26.16 18.04 17.46
N PHE A 73 25.37 19.08 17.66
CA PHE A 73 24.05 19.17 17.03
C PHE A 73 24.26 19.46 15.56
N ASP A 74 24.28 18.41 14.75
CA ASP A 74 24.30 18.54 13.29
C ASP A 74 22.91 18.92 12.79
N ILE A 75 22.84 20.13 12.25
CA ILE A 75 21.61 20.78 11.76
C ILE A 75 20.94 19.94 10.66
N GLU A 76 21.75 19.24 9.85
CA GLU A 76 21.27 18.39 8.75
C GLU A 76 20.55 17.14 9.25
N ASP A 77 21.01 16.54 10.36
CA ASP A 77 20.44 15.33 10.95
C ASP A 77 19.15 15.62 11.75
N ALA A 78 18.96 16.87 12.20
CA ALA A 78 17.82 17.28 13.00
C ALA A 78 16.60 17.78 12.19
N GLU A 79 16.71 17.87 10.85
CA GLU A 79 15.71 18.48 9.95
C GLU A 79 15.23 19.88 10.41
N THR A 80 16.03 20.56 11.23
CA THR A 80 15.75 21.92 11.69
C THR A 80 16.32 22.92 10.70
N PHE A 81 15.60 24.02 10.47
CA PHE A 81 16.11 25.11 9.64
C PHE A 81 17.49 25.56 10.13
N ALA A 82 18.49 25.49 9.25
CA ALA A 82 19.79 26.06 9.50
C ALA A 82 19.62 27.52 9.88
N LEU A 83 20.15 27.90 11.04
CA LEU A 83 20.28 29.31 11.37
C LEU A 83 21.06 29.99 10.24
N PRO A 84 20.75 31.26 9.92
CA PRO A 84 21.40 31.93 8.82
C PRO A 84 22.91 31.93 9.00
N ALA A 85 23.63 31.89 7.86
CA ALA A 85 25.08 31.76 7.79
C ALA A 85 25.79 32.67 8.80
N ASP A 86 26.95 32.27 9.30
CA ASP A 86 27.70 33.05 10.31
C ASP A 86 27.98 34.50 9.88
N GLU A 87 28.00 34.77 8.57
CA GLU A 87 28.07 36.10 7.99
C GLU A 87 26.85 36.98 8.33
N GLU A 88 25.64 36.42 8.33
CA GLU A 88 24.42 37.13 8.71
C GLU A 88 24.35 37.33 10.22
N ARG A 89 24.93 36.42 11.02
CA ARG A 89 25.06 36.63 12.48
C ARG A 89 25.98 37.81 12.79
N GLY A 90 27.06 37.96 12.03
CA GLY A 90 27.96 39.13 12.11
C GLY A 90 27.23 40.43 11.78
N LYS A 91 26.41 40.43 10.73
CA LYS A 91 25.59 41.60 10.34
C LYS A 91 24.48 41.90 11.36
N LEU A 92 23.95 40.87 12.04
CA LEU A 92 22.95 41.04 13.10
C LEU A 92 23.50 41.67 14.39
N ALA A 93 24.83 41.78 14.51
CA ALA A 93 25.46 42.57 15.58
C ALA A 93 25.24 44.08 15.36
N ASP A 94 25.05 44.52 14.12
CA ASP A 94 24.77 45.92 13.80
C ASP A 94 23.30 46.27 14.15
N PRO A 95 23.07 47.32 14.96
CA PRO A 95 21.74 47.64 15.46
C PRO A 95 20.76 48.09 14.36
N PHE A 96 21.26 48.76 13.31
CA PHE A 96 20.43 49.20 12.17
C PHE A 96 19.97 48.02 11.32
N TYR A 97 20.89 47.13 10.93
CA TYR A 97 20.57 45.92 10.16
C TYR A 97 19.52 45.06 10.87
N ARG A 98 19.67 44.88 12.19
CA ARG A 98 18.71 44.12 13.00
C ARG A 98 17.31 44.76 13.00
N LEU A 99 17.21 46.08 13.05
CA LEU A 99 15.91 46.77 13.04
C LEU A 99 15.22 46.64 11.69
N GLU A 100 15.95 46.82 10.58
CA GLU A 100 15.42 46.67 9.22
C GLU A 100 14.89 45.25 8.98
N HIS A 101 15.66 44.23 9.37
CA HIS A 101 15.24 42.83 9.23
C HIS A 101 14.03 42.50 10.12
N GLN A 102 13.96 43.07 11.32
CA GLN A 102 12.78 42.93 12.18
C GLN A 102 11.54 43.57 11.54
N GLU A 103 11.67 44.73 10.91
CA GLU A 103 10.57 45.38 10.20
C GLU A 103 10.11 44.56 8.99
N GLU A 104 11.03 44.03 8.20
CA GLU A 104 10.73 43.13 7.08
C GLU A 104 9.99 41.87 7.54
N ASP A 105 10.43 41.25 8.64
CA ASP A 105 9.78 40.06 9.19
C ASP A 105 8.38 40.37 9.73
N LEU A 106 8.19 41.56 10.32
CA LEU A 106 6.86 42.04 10.72
C LEU A 106 5.95 42.30 9.51
N GLN A 107 6.49 42.80 8.40
CA GLN A 107 5.74 42.97 7.15
C GLN A 107 5.32 41.62 6.57
N LYS A 108 6.24 40.65 6.43
CA LYS A 108 5.96 39.28 6.01
C LYS A 108 4.87 38.63 6.88
N LYS A 109 4.95 38.83 8.20
CA LYS A 109 3.92 38.36 9.15
C LYS A 109 2.56 38.95 8.84
N LYS A 110 2.45 40.28 8.65
CA LYS A 110 1.19 40.97 8.34
C LYS A 110 0.60 40.52 7.00
N GLU A 111 1.44 40.27 6.01
CA GLU A 111 1.00 39.75 4.70
C GLU A 111 0.48 38.31 4.78
N ALA A 112 1.13 37.46 5.60
CA ALA A 112 0.72 36.08 5.79
C ALA A 112 -0.51 35.92 6.68
N GLU A 113 -0.73 36.81 7.64
CA GLU A 113 -1.86 36.78 8.59
C GLU A 113 -3.24 36.58 7.94
N PRO A 114 -3.66 37.35 6.92
CA PRO A 114 -4.98 37.16 6.29
C PRO A 114 -5.10 35.82 5.54
N LEU A 115 -3.99 35.24 5.09
CA LEU A 115 -3.99 33.90 4.50
C LEU A 115 -4.18 32.84 5.59
N LEU A 116 -3.46 32.95 6.71
CA LEU A 116 -3.58 32.03 7.84
C LEU A 116 -5.01 32.06 8.42
N VAL A 117 -5.59 33.24 8.60
CA VAL A 117 -6.98 33.39 9.06
C VAL A 117 -7.97 32.74 8.09
N ARG A 118 -7.75 32.86 6.77
CA ARG A 118 -8.58 32.18 5.77
C ARG A 118 -8.47 30.66 5.87
N LEU A 119 -7.25 30.13 5.99
CA LEU A 119 -7.02 28.69 6.16
C LEU A 119 -7.65 28.16 7.44
N GLN A 120 -7.50 28.90 8.54
CA GLN A 120 -8.12 28.56 9.82
C GLN A 120 -9.64 28.50 9.71
N ARG A 121 -10.28 29.50 9.09
CA ARG A 121 -11.74 29.48 8.86
C ARG A 121 -12.19 28.27 8.05
N VAL A 122 -11.44 27.89 7.00
CA VAL A 122 -11.73 26.69 6.21
C VAL A 122 -11.58 25.43 7.06
N SER A 123 -10.51 25.34 7.85
CA SER A 123 -10.28 24.24 8.79
C SER A 123 -11.44 24.12 9.78
N ASP A 124 -11.76 25.20 10.50
CA ASP A 124 -12.83 25.23 11.49
C ASP A 124 -14.18 24.86 10.87
N SER A 125 -14.48 25.35 9.64
CA SER A 125 -15.72 24.98 8.94
C SER A 125 -15.82 23.50 8.59
N ARG A 126 -14.71 22.84 8.30
CA ARG A 126 -14.66 21.39 8.02
C ARG A 126 -14.72 20.58 9.30
N HIS A 127 -14.11 21.09 10.37
CA HIS A 127 -13.96 20.41 11.65
C HIS A 127 -15.08 20.68 12.65
N ALA A 128 -15.99 21.62 12.37
CA ALA A 128 -17.12 21.95 13.24
C ALA A 128 -17.95 20.71 13.64
N ASP A 129 -18.18 19.79 12.69
CA ASP A 129 -19.00 18.59 12.90
C ASP A 129 -18.25 17.28 12.59
N ASP A 130 -16.98 17.18 12.98
CA ASP A 130 -16.11 16.01 12.74
C ASP A 130 -16.76 14.68 13.13
N TYR A 131 -17.52 14.65 14.23
CA TYR A 131 -18.21 13.45 14.69
C TYR A 131 -19.25 12.96 13.67
N THR A 132 -20.05 13.87 13.10
CA THR A 132 -21.13 13.52 12.16
C THR A 132 -20.56 13.02 10.84
N LEU A 133 -19.53 13.69 10.32
CA LEU A 133 -18.82 13.32 9.09
C LEU A 133 -18.15 11.95 9.24
N ASN A 134 -17.43 11.73 10.34
CA ASN A 134 -16.79 10.45 10.62
C ASN A 134 -17.81 9.33 10.85
N LYS A 135 -18.95 9.61 11.50
CA LYS A 135 -20.05 8.65 11.66
C LYS A 135 -20.61 8.23 10.29
N ALA A 136 -20.86 9.18 9.40
CA ALA A 136 -21.35 8.92 8.04
C ALA A 136 -20.34 8.12 7.21
N LEU A 137 -19.05 8.48 7.29
CA LEU A 137 -17.96 7.76 6.61
C LEU A 137 -17.85 6.32 7.11
N ARG A 138 -17.83 6.10 8.43
CA ARG A 138 -17.82 4.74 9.01
C ARG A 138 -19.05 3.93 8.61
N ALA A 139 -20.23 4.56 8.53
CA ALA A 139 -21.44 3.88 8.07
C ALA A 139 -21.31 3.43 6.60
N ARG A 140 -20.79 4.28 5.71
CA ARG A 140 -20.52 3.95 4.31
C ARG A 140 -19.50 2.81 4.18
N LEU A 141 -18.38 2.89 4.90
CA LEU A 141 -17.36 1.82 4.92
C LEU A 141 -17.91 0.50 5.44
N ARG A 142 -18.71 0.51 6.52
CA ARG A 142 -19.35 -0.71 7.02
C ARG A 142 -20.25 -1.35 5.96
N ASN A 143 -21.03 -0.55 5.24
CA ASN A 143 -21.89 -1.05 4.18
C ASN A 143 -21.09 -1.58 2.98
N GLN A 144 -20.01 -0.90 2.60
CA GLN A 144 -19.10 -1.37 1.56
C GLN A 144 -18.42 -2.68 1.95
N ASN A 145 -17.86 -2.78 3.16
CA ASN A 145 -17.21 -3.99 3.66
C ASN A 145 -18.19 -5.17 3.75
N LYS A 146 -19.44 -4.93 4.15
CA LYS A 146 -20.50 -5.96 4.11
C LYS A 146 -20.72 -6.48 2.68
N ARG A 147 -20.87 -5.58 1.71
CA ARG A 147 -21.03 -5.95 0.29
C ARG A 147 -19.83 -6.74 -0.24
N VAL A 148 -18.61 -6.30 0.07
CA VAL A 148 -17.38 -7.00 -0.34
C VAL A 148 -17.30 -8.39 0.32
N ALA A 149 -17.64 -8.51 1.60
CA ALA A 149 -17.65 -9.79 2.29
C ALA A 149 -18.69 -10.75 1.68
N GLU A 150 -19.87 -10.27 1.30
CA GLU A 150 -20.87 -11.06 0.60
C GLU A 150 -20.38 -11.51 -0.79
N GLU A 151 -19.73 -10.61 -1.55
CA GLU A 151 -19.10 -10.90 -2.85
C GLU A 151 -18.00 -11.98 -2.72
N GLU A 152 -17.17 -11.92 -1.67
CA GLU A 152 -16.14 -12.92 -1.38
C GLU A 152 -16.69 -14.25 -0.90
N VAL A 153 -17.77 -14.25 -0.12
CA VAL A 153 -18.45 -15.50 0.28
C VAL A 153 -19.07 -16.16 -0.95
N ALA A 154 -19.67 -15.39 -1.85
CA ALA A 154 -20.23 -15.89 -3.10
C ALA A 154 -19.13 -16.46 -4.02
N SER A 155 -17.98 -15.79 -4.13
CA SER A 155 -16.86 -16.31 -4.92
C SER A 155 -16.31 -17.62 -4.36
N LYS A 156 -16.12 -17.70 -3.04
CA LYS A 156 -15.67 -18.91 -2.35
C LYS A 156 -16.64 -20.08 -2.52
N ARG A 157 -17.96 -19.83 -2.49
CA ARG A 157 -18.98 -20.87 -2.76
C ARG A 157 -18.88 -21.45 -4.17
N LEU A 158 -18.47 -20.64 -5.14
CA LEU A 158 -18.24 -21.05 -6.53
C LEU A 158 -16.83 -21.61 -6.77
N GLY A 159 -15.96 -21.64 -5.73
CA GLY A 159 -14.57 -22.06 -5.84
C GLY A 159 -13.68 -21.06 -6.59
N LEU A 160 -14.11 -19.80 -6.73
CA LEU A 160 -13.39 -18.75 -7.44
C LEU A 160 -12.55 -17.92 -6.47
N GLY A 161 -11.26 -17.76 -6.76
CA GLY A 161 -10.33 -16.91 -5.98
C GLY A 161 -10.36 -15.43 -6.35
N ILE A 162 -11.43 -14.96 -6.99
CA ILE A 162 -11.54 -13.61 -7.58
C ILE A 162 -12.77 -12.92 -6.97
N ARG A 163 -12.67 -11.61 -6.72
CA ARG A 163 -13.80 -10.79 -6.28
C ARG A 163 -14.88 -10.74 -7.36
N LEU A 164 -16.10 -11.13 -7.01
CA LEU A 164 -17.25 -11.05 -7.92
C LEU A 164 -17.79 -9.62 -7.96
N LEU A 165 -18.06 -9.14 -9.17
CA LEU A 165 -18.79 -7.88 -9.37
C LEU A 165 -20.30 -8.12 -9.20
N PRO A 166 -21.08 -7.07 -8.89
CA PRO A 166 -22.54 -7.17 -8.89
C PRO A 166 -23.05 -7.61 -10.27
N ALA A 167 -24.11 -8.41 -10.27
CA ALA A 167 -24.71 -8.91 -11.51
C ALA A 167 -25.22 -7.75 -12.38
N SER A 168 -24.68 -7.63 -13.59
CA SER A 168 -25.18 -6.69 -14.59
C SER A 168 -26.37 -7.29 -15.34
N SER A 169 -27.37 -6.47 -15.65
CA SER A 169 -28.50 -6.88 -16.49
C SER A 169 -28.05 -7.31 -17.89
N GLU A 170 -27.00 -6.67 -18.41
CA GLU A 170 -26.43 -6.97 -19.73
C GLU A 170 -25.78 -8.37 -19.75
N ASP A 171 -25.06 -8.71 -18.69
CA ASP A 171 -24.43 -10.03 -18.52
C ASP A 171 -25.48 -11.13 -18.42
N SER A 172 -26.58 -10.89 -17.71
CA SER A 172 -27.70 -11.84 -17.63
C SER A 172 -28.37 -12.07 -18.99
N ALA A 173 -28.56 -11.00 -19.77
CA ALA A 173 -29.18 -11.07 -21.08
C ALA A 173 -28.27 -11.76 -22.11
N SER A 174 -26.96 -11.52 -22.06
CA SER A 174 -25.99 -12.21 -22.91
C SER A 174 -25.91 -13.70 -22.55
N ALA A 175 -25.82 -14.05 -21.27
CA ALA A 175 -25.83 -15.43 -20.79
C ALA A 175 -27.09 -16.19 -21.24
N SER A 176 -28.27 -15.57 -21.18
CA SER A 176 -29.53 -16.21 -21.62
C SER A 176 -29.55 -16.56 -23.12
N LYS A 177 -28.79 -15.83 -23.94
CA LYS A 177 -28.72 -16.04 -25.40
C LYS A 177 -27.75 -17.17 -25.75
N VAL A 178 -26.83 -17.51 -24.86
CA VAL A 178 -25.88 -18.61 -25.06
C VAL A 178 -26.57 -19.95 -24.86
N LYS A 179 -26.88 -20.63 -25.95
CA LYS A 179 -27.34 -22.03 -25.93
C LYS A 179 -26.14 -22.95 -26.01
N PHE A 180 -25.74 -23.55 -24.89
CA PHE A 180 -24.78 -24.65 -24.94
C PHE A 180 -25.43 -25.87 -25.61
N SER A 181 -24.87 -26.31 -26.74
CA SER A 181 -25.24 -27.59 -27.34
C SER A 181 -24.78 -28.69 -26.40
N SER A 182 -25.68 -29.15 -25.54
CA SER A 182 -25.43 -30.30 -24.68
C SER A 182 -25.36 -31.54 -25.57
N LYS A 183 -24.17 -31.81 -26.13
CA LYS A 183 -23.84 -33.13 -26.69
C LYS A 183 -24.23 -34.24 -25.70
N PHE A 184 -24.23 -33.94 -24.40
CA PHE A 184 -24.76 -34.78 -23.34
C PHE A 184 -26.26 -35.09 -23.46
N GLU A 185 -27.14 -34.09 -23.65
CA GLU A 185 -28.59 -34.32 -23.82
C GLU A 185 -28.90 -35.06 -25.12
N ARG A 186 -28.20 -34.70 -26.22
CA ARG A 186 -28.32 -35.43 -27.49
C ARG A 186 -27.88 -36.87 -27.34
N ASN A 187 -26.66 -37.13 -26.85
CA ASN A 187 -26.16 -38.48 -26.60
C ASN A 187 -27.03 -39.26 -25.61
N ARG A 188 -27.64 -38.60 -24.61
CA ARG A 188 -28.58 -39.24 -23.67
C ARG A 188 -29.89 -39.64 -24.35
N LYS A 189 -30.44 -38.79 -25.21
CA LYS A 189 -31.62 -39.09 -26.03
C LYS A 189 -31.33 -40.22 -27.02
N ASP A 190 -30.18 -40.18 -27.68
CA ASP A 190 -29.77 -41.20 -28.65
C ASP A 190 -29.55 -42.55 -27.96
N LYS A 191 -28.90 -42.58 -26.79
CA LYS A 191 -28.75 -43.79 -25.97
C LYS A 191 -30.10 -44.33 -25.48
N ARG A 192 -31.02 -43.48 -25.04
CA ARG A 192 -32.37 -43.91 -24.63
C ARG A 192 -33.18 -44.46 -25.80
N ALA A 193 -33.09 -43.83 -26.97
CA ALA A 193 -33.73 -44.32 -28.18
C ALA A 193 -33.15 -45.67 -28.62
N ALA A 194 -31.83 -45.87 -28.51
CA ALA A 194 -31.19 -47.15 -28.80
C ALA A 194 -31.62 -48.27 -27.84
N ILE A 195 -31.79 -47.97 -26.55
CA ILE A 195 -32.29 -48.93 -25.54
C ILE A 195 -33.75 -49.30 -25.83
N ASN A 196 -34.61 -48.32 -26.13
CA ASN A 196 -36.01 -48.59 -26.46
C ASN A 196 -36.19 -49.36 -27.78
N ALA A 197 -35.24 -49.22 -28.71
CA ALA A 197 -35.24 -49.95 -29.97
C ALA A 197 -34.58 -51.34 -29.86
N ALA A 198 -33.95 -51.67 -28.73
CA ALA A 198 -33.39 -52.99 -28.49
C ALA A 198 -34.50 -53.98 -28.11
N SER A 199 -34.39 -55.22 -28.62
CA SER A 199 -35.31 -56.30 -28.27
C SER A 199 -35.14 -56.71 -26.81
N ILE A 200 -36.26 -56.89 -26.10
CA ILE A 200 -36.29 -57.26 -24.68
C ILE A 200 -36.11 -58.79 -24.49
N PHE A 201 -36.12 -59.57 -25.58
CA PHE A 201 -35.95 -61.03 -25.54
C PHE A 201 -34.51 -61.45 -25.88
N PRO A 202 -33.96 -62.51 -25.25
CA PRO A 202 -32.60 -63.00 -25.54
C PRO A 202 -32.58 -63.59 -26.96
N GLU A 203 -31.71 -63.07 -27.83
CA GLU A 203 -31.65 -63.46 -29.24
C GLU A 203 -31.25 -64.94 -29.40
N SER A 204 -32.14 -65.76 -29.99
CA SER A 204 -31.77 -67.04 -30.59
C SER A 204 -31.29 -66.81 -32.04
N SER A 205 -29.98 -66.92 -32.21
CA SER A 205 -29.17 -67.20 -33.41
C SER A 205 -29.70 -66.98 -34.85
N LEU A 206 -28.87 -66.26 -35.60
CA LEU A 206 -28.55 -66.35 -37.05
C LEU A 206 -29.33 -65.58 -38.13
N GLY A 207 -30.38 -64.81 -37.84
CA GLY A 207 -31.08 -64.01 -38.87
C GLY A 207 -30.95 -62.48 -38.79
N SER A 208 -30.61 -61.93 -37.62
CA SER A 208 -30.89 -60.52 -37.27
C SER A 208 -29.76 -59.53 -37.61
N ALA A 209 -28.51 -59.99 -37.66
CA ALA A 209 -27.34 -59.10 -37.80
C ALA A 209 -27.30 -58.32 -39.13
N LYS A 210 -27.77 -58.93 -40.23
CA LYS A 210 -27.83 -58.26 -41.56
C LYS A 210 -28.84 -57.13 -41.57
N LYS A 211 -30.01 -57.32 -40.95
CA LYS A 211 -31.10 -56.31 -40.90
C LYS A 211 -30.72 -55.13 -40.00
N ARG A 212 -29.97 -55.38 -38.92
CA ARG A 212 -29.43 -54.36 -38.02
C ARG A 212 -28.34 -53.51 -38.69
N LEU A 213 -27.38 -54.13 -39.37
CA LEU A 213 -26.35 -53.42 -40.15
C LEU A 213 -26.95 -52.62 -41.32
N GLU A 214 -28.03 -53.12 -41.93
CA GLU A 214 -28.74 -52.42 -43.01
C GLU A 214 -29.52 -51.18 -42.51
N LEU A 215 -30.16 -51.27 -41.33
CA LEU A 215 -30.80 -50.12 -40.69
C LEU A 215 -29.79 -49.09 -40.16
N GLU A 216 -28.67 -49.54 -39.60
CA GLU A 216 -27.57 -48.67 -39.16
C GLU A 216 -26.89 -47.95 -40.34
N SER A 217 -26.69 -48.63 -41.48
CA SER A 217 -26.14 -48.02 -42.69
C SER A 217 -27.14 -47.07 -43.40
N LYS A 218 -28.44 -47.37 -43.38
CA LYS A 218 -29.50 -46.45 -43.83
C LYS A 218 -29.56 -45.18 -42.95
N ARG A 219 -29.36 -45.30 -41.64
CA ARG A 219 -29.27 -44.16 -40.71
C ARG A 219 -28.02 -43.30 -40.94
N ARG A 220 -26.85 -43.91 -41.13
CA ARG A 220 -25.61 -43.19 -41.49
C ARG A 220 -25.73 -42.43 -42.82
N LYS A 221 -26.48 -42.95 -43.79
CA LYS A 221 -26.78 -42.26 -45.06
C LYS A 221 -27.72 -41.05 -44.90
N ILE A 222 -28.65 -41.08 -43.95
CA ILE A 222 -29.55 -39.95 -43.62
C ILE A 222 -28.80 -38.85 -42.85
N GLU A 223 -27.80 -39.20 -42.04
CA GLU A 223 -26.97 -38.22 -41.33
C GLU A 223 -25.97 -37.51 -42.25
N ALA A 224 -25.45 -38.18 -43.29
CA ALA A 224 -24.55 -37.57 -44.27
C ALA A 224 -25.24 -36.49 -45.12
N THR A 225 -26.54 -36.65 -45.43
CA THR A 225 -27.35 -35.64 -46.15
C THR A 225 -27.78 -34.48 -45.26
N ALA A 226 -27.98 -34.71 -43.96
CA ALA A 226 -28.21 -33.66 -42.96
C ALA A 226 -26.92 -32.89 -42.62
N ALA A 227 -25.76 -33.54 -42.64
CA ALA A 227 -24.46 -32.90 -42.46
C ALA A 227 -24.02 -32.08 -43.68
N SER A 228 -24.32 -32.54 -44.91
CA SER A 228 -24.01 -31.79 -46.14
C SER A 228 -24.87 -30.53 -46.33
N THR A 229 -26.10 -30.54 -45.82
CA THR A 229 -26.98 -29.34 -45.77
C THR A 229 -26.56 -28.32 -44.70
N LEU A 230 -25.84 -28.75 -43.65
CA LEU A 230 -25.25 -27.85 -42.66
C LEU A 230 -23.89 -27.27 -43.10
N LEU A 231 -23.14 -27.97 -43.96
CA LEU A 231 -21.86 -27.50 -44.50
C LEU A 231 -22.03 -26.56 -45.71
N THR A 232 -23.15 -26.64 -46.43
CA THR A 232 -23.51 -25.72 -47.53
C THR A 232 -24.29 -24.51 -47.00
N GLY A 233 -23.68 -23.78 -46.07
CA GLY A 233 -24.23 -22.50 -45.60
C GLY A 233 -24.21 -21.43 -46.69
N LYS A 234 -25.38 -20.86 -47.03
CA LYS A 234 -25.45 -19.53 -47.65
C LYS A 234 -25.14 -18.49 -46.57
N PHE A 235 -23.85 -18.19 -46.38
CA PHE A 235 -23.42 -16.98 -45.70
C PHE A 235 -23.64 -15.79 -46.63
N LYS A 236 -24.61 -14.92 -46.30
CA LYS A 236 -24.62 -13.54 -46.80
C LYS A 236 -23.54 -12.77 -46.02
N PRO A 237 -22.56 -12.12 -46.69
CA PRO A 237 -21.71 -11.18 -45.99
C PRO A 237 -22.54 -9.93 -45.65
N SER A 238 -22.77 -9.69 -44.36
CA SER A 238 -23.24 -8.39 -43.88
C SER A 238 -22.06 -7.43 -43.84
N SER A 239 -22.14 -6.39 -44.67
CA SER A 239 -21.33 -5.17 -44.59
C SER A 239 -21.49 -4.53 -43.21
N PHE A 240 -20.42 -4.45 -42.41
CA PHE A 240 -20.08 -3.32 -41.54
C PHE A 240 -18.77 -3.63 -40.80
N SER A 241 -17.65 -3.25 -41.42
CA SER A 241 -16.40 -3.00 -40.71
C SER A 241 -15.58 -1.98 -41.50
N SER A 242 -15.95 -0.72 -41.37
CA SER A 242 -15.06 0.43 -41.58
C SER A 242 -15.22 1.38 -40.40
N SER A 243 -14.39 1.20 -39.39
CA SER A 243 -13.88 2.28 -38.54
C SER A 243 -12.83 1.73 -37.58
N SER A 244 -11.59 1.85 -38.03
CA SER A 244 -10.41 1.87 -37.19
C SER A 244 -10.47 3.06 -36.23
N VAL A 245 -10.35 2.75 -34.94
CA VAL A 245 -9.53 3.43 -33.92
C VAL A 245 -9.31 4.95 -34.11
N SER A 246 -10.01 5.75 -33.31
CA SER A 246 -9.55 7.10 -32.93
C SER A 246 -8.83 7.01 -31.59
N ALA A 247 -7.53 7.31 -31.60
CA ALA A 247 -6.75 7.63 -30.42
C ALA A 247 -6.42 9.13 -30.46
N ASN A 248 -6.96 9.89 -29.51
CA ASN A 248 -6.38 11.17 -29.06
C ASN A 248 -5.07 10.83 -28.33
N GLY A 249 -3.95 11.55 -28.42
CA GLY A 249 -3.56 12.78 -29.09
C GLY A 249 -2.19 13.17 -28.50
N LEU A 250 -1.39 14.01 -29.16
CA LEU A 250 -0.31 14.76 -28.53
C LEU A 250 0.02 16.03 -29.34
N LYS A 251 0.39 17.07 -28.57
CA LYS A 251 0.41 18.50 -28.88
C LYS A 251 1.59 18.89 -29.79
N GLY A 252 1.37 19.92 -30.60
CA GLY A 252 2.42 20.73 -31.23
C GLY A 252 1.83 22.02 -31.79
N VAL A 253 1.89 23.11 -31.03
CA VAL A 253 1.59 24.47 -31.54
C VAL A 253 2.90 25.25 -31.53
N GLY A 254 3.42 25.46 -32.74
CA GLY A 254 4.55 26.33 -33.03
C GLY A 254 4.10 27.77 -33.25
N VAL A 255 4.90 28.67 -32.72
CA VAL A 255 4.85 30.13 -32.81
C VAL A 255 4.87 30.62 -34.26
N VAL A 256 3.98 31.57 -34.61
CA VAL A 256 4.24 32.52 -35.71
C VAL A 256 3.84 33.93 -35.29
N SER A 257 4.86 34.78 -35.21
CA SER A 257 4.83 36.22 -35.10
C SER A 257 4.16 36.92 -36.29
N ARG A 258 3.42 38.01 -36.05
CA ARG A 258 3.34 39.11 -37.01
C ARG A 258 3.19 40.47 -36.31
N ARG A 259 4.17 41.33 -36.60
CA ARG A 259 4.21 42.77 -36.35
C ARG A 259 3.16 43.48 -37.21
N ARG A 260 2.39 44.39 -36.61
CA ARG A 260 2.45 45.85 -36.81
C ARG A 260 1.38 46.50 -35.95
#